data_AF-A0A974WTI1-F1
#
_entry.id   AF-A0A974WTI1-F1
#
_cell.length_a   1.000
_cell.length_b   1.000
_cell.length_c   1.000
_cell.angle_alpha   90.00
_cell.angle_beta   90.00
_cell.angle_gamma   90.00
#
_symmetry.space_group_name_H-M   'P 1'
#
loop_
_entity.id
_entity.type
_entity.pdbx_description
1 polymer ?
#
loop_
_entity_poly.entity_id
_entity_poly.type
_entity_poly.pdbx_seq_one_letter_code
_entity_poly.pdbx_strand_id
1 'polypeptide(L)'
;MYLGRIVAVGMNSNGKAVGMYRVSSRSFPNRETRKQGETVSVMPREGFEDDLKKSPYIAYNCVRTAGKYAIVSNGSHTDPIAEKIAMGLPPRDALTLSLLAMDYEKDDYDTPRIAAVIQQECSTAWLGIVRKDGVMVRAFKLEPGKAYYLSTYEKNTPRDENADSAFEALTAQAACSYSIREGVFSEFEHPVTAAAVVAAGTDFDIATEVV
;
A
#
# COMPACT_ATOMS: atom_id res chain seq x y z
N MET A 1 7.02 17.66 0.52
CA MET A 1 5.70 17.57 1.21
C MET A 1 5.63 16.27 2.01
N TYR A 2 5.10 16.26 3.23
CA TYR A 2 4.94 15.01 4.02
C TYR A 2 3.53 14.42 3.88
N LEU A 3 3.44 13.19 3.39
CA LEU A 3 2.17 12.48 3.17
C LEU A 3 1.89 11.35 4.18
N GLY A 4 2.87 11.02 5.03
CA GLY A 4 2.82 9.83 5.86
C GLY A 4 2.94 8.54 5.04
N ARG A 5 2.11 7.54 5.34
CA ARG A 5 2.14 6.25 4.64
C ARG A 5 1.41 6.39 3.31
N ILE A 6 1.90 5.71 2.27
CA ILE A 6 1.40 5.83 0.91
C ILE A 6 1.13 4.43 0.37
N VAL A 7 -0.07 4.20 -0.18
CA VAL A 7 -0.38 3.06 -1.05
C VAL A 7 -0.57 3.57 -2.48
N ALA A 8 -0.20 2.75 -3.45
CA ALA A 8 -0.44 3.08 -4.85
C ALA A 8 -0.78 1.83 -5.66
N VAL A 9 -1.53 2.04 -6.75
CA VAL A 9 -1.86 1.03 -7.75
C VAL A 9 -1.58 1.58 -9.13
N GLY A 10 -1.01 0.78 -10.02
CA GLY A 10 -0.69 1.23 -11.37
C GLY A 10 -0.59 0.07 -12.34
N MET A 11 -0.28 0.40 -13.57
CA MET A 11 0.09 -0.57 -14.59
C MET A 11 1.37 -0.08 -15.25
N ASN A 12 2.41 -0.92 -15.22
CA ASN A 12 3.65 -0.57 -15.87
C ASN A 12 3.50 -0.58 -17.40
N SER A 13 4.50 -0.08 -18.11
CA SER A 13 4.48 0.00 -19.58
C SER A 13 4.37 -1.36 -20.28
N ASN A 14 4.65 -2.47 -19.58
CA ASN A 14 4.41 -3.83 -20.06
C ASN A 14 2.98 -4.34 -19.81
N GLY A 15 2.06 -3.50 -19.33
CA GLY A 15 0.68 -3.86 -19.08
C GLY A 15 0.45 -4.68 -17.81
N LYS A 16 1.44 -4.77 -16.92
CA LYS A 16 1.33 -5.55 -15.67
C LYS A 16 0.85 -4.66 -14.53
N ALA A 17 -0.17 -5.12 -13.80
CA ALA A 17 -0.65 -4.44 -12.60
C ALA A 17 0.43 -4.39 -11.51
N VAL A 18 0.54 -3.26 -10.84
CA VAL A 18 1.53 -2.98 -9.79
C VAL A 18 0.84 -2.41 -8.56
N GLY A 19 1.16 -2.93 -7.39
CA GLY A 19 0.79 -2.37 -6.10
C GLY A 19 2.05 -1.91 -5.36
N MET A 20 2.03 -0.73 -4.77
CA MET A 20 3.17 -0.19 -4.03
C MET A 20 2.74 0.27 -2.65
N TYR A 21 3.64 0.12 -1.69
CA TYR A 21 3.51 0.63 -0.35
C TYR A 21 4.80 1.30 0.08
N ARG A 22 4.68 2.51 0.63
CA ARG A 22 5.79 3.26 1.20
C ARG A 22 5.47 3.71 2.61
N VAL A 23 6.39 3.45 3.51
CA VAL A 23 6.43 4.06 4.84
C VAL A 23 7.18 5.38 4.73
N SER A 24 6.49 6.47 5.04
CA SER A 24 7.16 7.73 5.41
C SER A 24 6.86 8.05 6.86
N SER A 25 7.88 8.45 7.63
CA SER A 25 7.71 8.68 9.07
C SER A 25 8.74 9.64 9.63
N ARG A 26 8.27 10.50 10.54
CA ARG A 26 9.12 11.37 11.37
C ARG A 26 9.42 10.74 12.73
N SER A 27 8.41 10.20 13.39
CA SER A 27 8.50 9.71 14.77
C SER A 27 9.04 8.29 14.91
N PHE A 28 8.86 7.44 13.88
CA PHE A 28 9.28 6.04 13.89
C PHE A 28 10.06 5.69 12.61
N PRO A 29 11.27 6.26 12.39
CA PRO A 29 12.08 5.99 11.21
C PRO A 29 12.82 4.65 11.27
N ASN A 30 12.99 4.04 12.44
CA ASN A 30 13.77 2.80 12.62
C ASN A 30 12.94 1.55 12.31
N ARG A 31 12.40 1.50 11.09
CA ARG A 31 11.61 0.38 10.57
C ARG A 31 12.13 -0.07 9.22
N GLU A 32 11.74 -1.28 8.86
CA GLU A 32 12.08 -1.91 7.60
C GLU A 32 10.95 -2.84 7.15
N THR A 33 10.87 -3.08 5.86
CA THR A 33 10.05 -4.13 5.28
C THR A 33 10.82 -5.44 5.25
N ARG A 34 10.18 -6.52 5.73
CA ARG A 34 10.72 -7.88 5.73
C ARG A 34 9.80 -8.77 4.91
N LYS A 35 10.34 -9.39 3.86
CA LYS A 35 9.62 -10.35 3.02
C LYS A 35 9.74 -11.77 3.62
N GLN A 36 8.61 -12.45 3.78
CA GLN A 36 8.54 -13.87 4.13
C GLN A 36 7.52 -14.57 3.20
N GLY A 37 8.03 -15.32 2.24
CA GLY A 37 7.20 -15.91 1.18
C GLY A 37 6.47 -14.83 0.38
N GLU A 38 5.14 -14.91 0.35
CA GLU A 38 4.25 -13.95 -0.33
C GLU A 38 3.73 -12.83 0.59
N THR A 39 4.24 -12.76 1.82
CA THR A 39 3.89 -11.72 2.79
C THR A 39 5.05 -10.75 2.97
N VAL A 40 4.74 -9.47 3.10
CA VAL A 40 5.71 -8.47 3.55
C VAL A 40 5.17 -7.79 4.80
N SER A 41 6.02 -7.71 5.82
CA SER A 41 5.70 -7.05 7.08
C SER A 41 6.57 -5.81 7.27
N VAL A 42 5.99 -4.74 7.80
CA VAL A 42 6.75 -3.63 8.37
C VAL A 42 7.08 -4.00 9.81
N MET A 43 8.36 -3.96 10.18
CA MET A 43 8.84 -4.26 11.53
C MET A 43 9.87 -3.23 11.97
N PRO A 44 10.04 -3.00 13.28
CA PRO A 44 11.22 -2.30 13.78
C PRO A 44 12.51 -2.98 13.32
N ARG A 45 13.55 -2.18 13.07
CA ARG A 45 14.90 -2.69 12.84
C ARG A 45 15.44 -3.32 14.12
N GLU A 46 16.45 -4.17 13.99
CA GLU A 46 17.13 -4.79 15.14
C GLU A 46 17.58 -3.72 16.14
N GLY A 47 17.23 -3.90 17.42
CA GLY A 47 17.53 -2.96 18.50
C GLY A 47 16.47 -1.87 18.72
N PHE A 48 15.41 -1.82 17.91
CA PHE A 48 14.30 -0.86 18.05
C PHE A 48 12.95 -1.55 18.37
N GLU A 49 12.97 -2.81 18.81
CA GLU A 49 11.77 -3.60 19.12
C GLU A 49 10.90 -2.96 20.20
N ASP A 50 11.51 -2.22 21.14
CA ASP A 50 10.81 -1.51 22.21
C ASP A 50 9.87 -0.40 21.71
N ASP A 51 10.02 0.07 20.45
CA ASP A 51 9.08 1.03 19.87
C ASP A 51 7.65 0.47 19.76
N LEU A 52 7.48 -0.86 19.75
CA LEU A 52 6.16 -1.52 19.77
C LEU A 52 5.36 -1.19 21.04
N LYS A 53 6.04 -0.87 22.15
CA LYS A 53 5.38 -0.44 23.39
C LYS A 53 4.84 0.98 23.29
N LYS A 54 5.38 1.79 22.36
CA LYS A 54 5.01 3.20 22.16
C LYS A 54 3.81 3.35 21.21
N SER A 55 3.69 2.46 20.22
CA SER A 55 2.58 2.50 19.29
C SER A 55 2.25 1.11 18.72
N PRO A 56 0.97 0.68 18.76
CA PRO A 56 0.54 -0.58 18.16
C PRO A 56 0.44 -0.50 16.62
N TYR A 57 0.59 0.68 16.01
CA TYR A 57 0.36 0.91 14.59
C TYR A 57 1.64 0.90 13.74
N ILE A 58 2.75 0.39 14.28
CA ILE A 58 4.06 0.46 13.61
C ILE A 58 4.57 -0.89 13.09
N ALA A 59 3.92 -2.00 13.45
CA ALA A 59 4.23 -3.34 12.96
C ALA A 59 2.97 -4.06 12.46
N TYR A 60 3.03 -4.55 11.22
CA TYR A 60 1.90 -5.16 10.51
C TYR A 60 2.36 -5.76 9.18
N ASN A 61 1.56 -6.66 8.61
CA ASN A 61 1.70 -7.06 7.22
C ASN A 61 1.27 -5.90 6.33
N CYS A 62 2.15 -5.41 5.46
CA CYS A 62 1.84 -4.37 4.49
C CYS A 62 1.57 -4.93 3.08
N VAL A 63 1.96 -6.18 2.81
CA VAL A 63 1.62 -6.90 1.57
C VAL A 63 1.13 -8.31 1.91
N ARG A 64 0.01 -8.71 1.30
CA ARG A 64 -0.52 -10.09 1.31
C ARG A 64 -1.07 -10.44 -0.07
N THR A 65 -1.03 -11.73 -0.42
CA THR A 65 -1.69 -12.30 -1.60
C THR A 65 -2.95 -13.07 -1.20
N ALA A 66 -3.94 -13.11 -2.09
CA ALA A 66 -5.17 -13.90 -1.93
C ALA A 66 -5.67 -14.36 -3.31
N GLY A 67 -5.19 -15.55 -3.74
CA GLY A 67 -5.43 -16.04 -5.09
C GLY A 67 -4.89 -15.07 -6.14
N LYS A 68 -5.73 -14.62 -7.07
CA LYS A 68 -5.36 -13.68 -8.13
C LYS A 68 -5.23 -12.21 -7.70
N TYR A 69 -5.30 -11.93 -6.40
CA TYR A 69 -5.26 -10.57 -5.86
C TYR A 69 -4.03 -10.38 -4.98
N ALA A 70 -3.48 -9.16 -5.01
CA ALA A 70 -2.51 -8.71 -4.03
C ALA A 70 -3.04 -7.45 -3.34
N ILE A 71 -2.85 -7.42 -2.02
CA ILE A 71 -3.34 -6.40 -1.11
C ILE A 71 -2.12 -5.66 -0.57
N VAL A 72 -2.17 -4.33 -0.58
CA VAL A 72 -1.20 -3.48 0.11
C VAL A 72 -1.89 -2.50 1.05
N SER A 73 -1.40 -2.31 2.27
CA SER A 73 -2.04 -1.39 3.24
C SER A 73 -1.07 -0.84 4.29
N ASN A 74 -1.51 0.20 5.02
CA ASN A 74 -0.71 0.83 6.07
C ASN A 74 -0.90 0.26 7.48
N GLY A 75 -1.54 -0.91 7.64
CA GLY A 75 -1.79 -1.46 8.97
C GLY A 75 -2.22 -2.92 8.97
N SER A 76 -2.61 -3.41 10.14
CA SER A 76 -3.05 -4.80 10.36
C SER A 76 -4.30 -5.20 9.56
N HIS A 77 -5.00 -4.24 8.96
CA HIS A 77 -6.16 -4.48 8.10
C HIS A 77 -5.81 -5.14 6.75
N THR A 78 -4.52 -5.23 6.37
CA THR A 78 -4.10 -6.05 5.21
C THR A 78 -4.60 -7.49 5.34
N ASP A 79 -4.50 -8.07 6.53
CA ASP A 79 -4.83 -9.48 6.79
C ASP A 79 -6.33 -9.77 6.63
N PRO A 80 -7.27 -9.06 7.32
CA PRO A 80 -8.70 -9.30 7.12
C PRO A 80 -9.16 -8.97 5.69
N ILE A 81 -8.57 -7.99 4.99
CA ILE A 81 -8.90 -7.76 3.57
C ILE A 81 -8.53 -8.99 2.74
N ALA A 82 -7.31 -9.51 2.91
CA ALA A 82 -6.84 -10.69 2.19
C ALA A 82 -7.69 -11.93 2.50
N GLU A 83 -8.03 -12.15 3.79
CA GLU A 83 -8.89 -13.24 4.22
C GLU A 83 -10.30 -13.16 3.62
N LYS A 84 -10.92 -11.97 3.61
CA LYS A 84 -12.24 -11.79 2.98
C LYS A 84 -12.22 -12.04 1.49
N ILE A 85 -11.18 -11.60 0.79
CA ILE A 85 -10.99 -11.91 -0.63
C ILE A 85 -10.80 -13.42 -0.84
N ALA A 86 -10.01 -14.09 0.00
CA ALA A 86 -9.84 -15.54 -0.05
C ALA A 86 -11.14 -16.32 0.22
N MET A 87 -12.05 -15.76 1.02
CA MET A 87 -13.41 -16.27 1.23
C MET A 87 -14.39 -15.97 0.08
N GLY A 88 -13.93 -15.29 -0.99
CA GLY A 88 -14.71 -15.00 -2.18
C GLY A 88 -15.43 -13.65 -2.20
N LEU A 89 -15.17 -12.75 -1.24
CA LEU A 89 -15.72 -11.38 -1.32
C LEU A 89 -15.03 -10.60 -2.44
N PRO A 90 -15.78 -9.80 -3.23
CA PRO A 90 -15.17 -8.94 -4.23
C PRO A 90 -14.31 -7.86 -3.54
N PRO A 91 -13.21 -7.38 -4.17
CA PRO A 91 -12.27 -6.43 -3.55
C PRO A 91 -12.92 -5.20 -2.94
N ARG A 92 -13.93 -4.61 -3.61
CA ARG A 92 -14.69 -3.45 -3.11
C ARG A 92 -15.29 -3.72 -1.73
N ASP A 93 -15.91 -4.89 -1.55
CA ASP A 93 -16.64 -5.23 -0.33
C ASP A 93 -15.68 -5.67 0.77
N ALA A 94 -14.64 -6.42 0.42
CA ALA A 94 -13.58 -6.78 1.37
C ALA A 94 -12.87 -5.54 1.94
N LEU A 95 -12.56 -4.55 1.09
CA LEU A 95 -12.04 -3.25 1.51
C LEU A 95 -13.03 -2.52 2.40
N THR A 96 -14.27 -2.35 1.94
CA THR A 96 -15.28 -1.56 2.66
C THR A 96 -15.58 -2.14 4.03
N LEU A 97 -15.78 -3.45 4.12
CA LEU A 97 -16.06 -4.16 5.37
C LEU A 97 -14.90 -4.04 6.36
N SER A 98 -13.67 -4.29 5.91
CA SER A 98 -12.50 -4.29 6.80
C SER A 98 -12.16 -2.89 7.28
N LEU A 99 -12.23 -1.89 6.38
CA LEU A 99 -12.00 -0.49 6.72
C LEU A 99 -13.07 0.04 7.67
N LEU A 100 -14.35 -0.22 7.40
CA LEU A 100 -15.44 0.21 8.28
C LEU A 100 -15.36 -0.45 9.66
N ALA A 101 -15.03 -1.75 9.73
CA ALA A 101 -14.97 -2.49 10.98
C ALA A 101 -13.76 -2.10 11.86
N MET A 102 -12.60 -1.85 11.24
CA MET A 102 -11.37 -1.52 11.97
C MET A 102 -11.19 -0.02 12.22
N ASP A 103 -11.92 0.81 11.46
CA ASP A 103 -11.96 2.26 11.57
C ASP A 103 -10.57 2.91 11.45
N TYR A 104 -10.48 4.23 11.55
CA TYR A 104 -9.19 4.95 11.62
C TYR A 104 -8.40 4.59 12.90
N GLU A 105 -7.08 4.78 12.87
CA GLU A 105 -6.17 4.51 14.00
C GLU A 105 -6.39 5.52 15.14
N LYS A 106 -6.55 5.03 16.38
CA LYS A 106 -6.76 5.87 17.56
C LYS A 106 -5.41 6.37 18.10
N ASP A 107 -4.72 7.16 17.30
CA ASP A 107 -3.51 7.91 17.66
C ASP A 107 -3.82 9.42 17.77
N ASP A 108 -2.81 10.23 18.12
CA ASP A 108 -2.96 11.68 18.28
C ASP A 108 -3.38 12.42 17.00
N TYR A 109 -3.33 11.76 15.84
CA TYR A 109 -3.61 12.34 14.53
C TYR A 109 -4.86 11.76 13.86
N ASP A 110 -5.61 10.90 14.57
CA ASP A 110 -6.72 10.12 14.01
C ASP A 110 -6.33 9.46 12.67
N THR A 111 -5.13 8.85 12.61
CA THR A 111 -4.53 8.46 11.32
C THR A 111 -5.43 7.53 10.50
N PRO A 112 -5.73 7.86 9.22
CA PRO A 112 -6.53 6.99 8.37
C PRO A 112 -5.90 5.61 8.13
N ARG A 113 -6.78 4.62 7.91
CA ARG A 113 -6.38 3.34 7.29
C ARG A 113 -6.58 3.43 5.79
N ILE A 114 -5.54 3.14 5.03
CA ILE A 114 -5.50 3.14 3.57
C ILE A 114 -5.09 1.75 3.08
N ALA A 115 -5.77 1.29 2.04
CA ALA A 115 -5.49 0.00 1.44
C ALA A 115 -5.67 0.06 -0.07
N ALA A 116 -4.99 -0.83 -0.76
CA ALA A 116 -5.15 -1.03 -2.18
C ALA A 116 -5.19 -2.52 -2.53
N VAL A 117 -5.90 -2.82 -3.60
CA VAL A 117 -5.98 -4.18 -4.14
C VAL A 117 -5.72 -4.12 -5.64
N ILE A 118 -4.78 -4.94 -6.11
CA ILE A 118 -4.57 -5.20 -7.53
C ILE A 118 -5.02 -6.61 -7.87
N GLN A 119 -5.34 -6.84 -9.14
CA GLN A 119 -5.71 -8.16 -9.66
C GLN A 119 -4.75 -8.55 -10.79
N GLN A 120 -4.39 -9.83 -10.84
CA GLN A 120 -3.72 -10.42 -12.00
C GLN A 120 -4.61 -10.32 -13.25
N GLU A 121 -3.96 -10.15 -14.40
CA GLU A 121 -4.59 -10.23 -15.74
C GLU A 121 -5.79 -9.29 -15.97
N CYS A 122 -6.02 -8.33 -15.08
CA CYS A 122 -7.13 -7.39 -15.16
C CYS A 122 -6.63 -5.96 -14.97
N SER A 123 -7.15 -5.05 -15.80
CA SER A 123 -6.86 -3.62 -15.74
C SER A 123 -7.72 -2.89 -14.70
N THR A 124 -8.11 -3.53 -13.61
CA THR A 124 -8.85 -2.89 -12.51
C THR A 124 -8.10 -3.06 -11.20
N ALA A 125 -7.96 -1.96 -10.47
CA ALA A 125 -7.46 -1.94 -9.11
C ALA A 125 -8.40 -1.11 -8.22
N TRP A 126 -8.25 -1.24 -6.91
CA TRP A 126 -9.06 -0.52 -5.94
C TRP A 126 -8.17 0.23 -4.96
N LEU A 127 -8.59 1.44 -4.61
CA LEU A 127 -8.04 2.22 -3.51
C LEU A 127 -9.15 2.45 -2.48
N GLY A 128 -8.84 2.23 -1.21
CA GLY A 128 -9.75 2.36 -0.09
C GLY A 128 -9.14 3.17 1.04
N ILE A 129 -9.97 3.96 1.72
CA ILE A 129 -9.60 4.70 2.93
C ILE A 129 -10.77 4.74 3.91
N VAL A 130 -10.47 4.64 5.21
CA VAL A 130 -11.35 5.10 6.28
C VAL A 130 -10.64 6.21 7.07
N ARG A 131 -11.36 7.31 7.22
CA ARG A 131 -11.02 8.48 8.03
C ARG A 131 -12.06 8.60 9.13
N LYS A 132 -11.78 9.43 10.13
CA LYS A 132 -12.74 9.77 11.19
C LYS A 132 -14.09 10.28 10.69
N ASP A 133 -14.11 10.92 9.51
CA ASP A 133 -15.30 11.53 8.91
C ASP A 133 -15.97 10.68 7.83
N GLY A 134 -15.39 9.53 7.44
CA GLY A 134 -16.00 8.69 6.41
C GLY A 134 -15.11 7.59 5.85
N VAL A 135 -15.76 6.69 5.12
CA VAL A 135 -15.13 5.57 4.40
C VAL A 135 -15.36 5.76 2.90
N MET A 136 -14.33 5.51 2.10
CA MET A 136 -14.43 5.55 0.64
C MET A 136 -13.61 4.44 0.00
N VAL A 137 -14.22 3.74 -0.96
CA VAL A 137 -13.55 2.75 -1.81
C VAL A 137 -13.88 3.07 -3.25
N ARG A 138 -12.86 3.18 -4.10
CA ARG A 138 -13.02 3.49 -5.52
C ARG A 138 -12.22 2.50 -6.37
N ALA A 139 -12.85 2.04 -7.45
CA ALA A 139 -12.19 1.27 -8.50
C ALA A 139 -11.52 2.21 -9.52
N PHE A 140 -10.36 1.82 -10.01
CA PHE A 140 -9.58 2.52 -11.02
C PHE A 140 -9.32 1.58 -12.18
N LYS A 141 -9.61 2.07 -13.39
CA LYS A 141 -9.16 1.42 -14.61
C LYS A 141 -7.69 1.78 -14.81
N LEU A 142 -6.85 0.77 -14.90
CA LEU A 142 -5.42 0.92 -15.08
C LEU A 142 -5.08 1.11 -16.56
N GLU A 143 -4.12 1.99 -16.82
CA GLU A 143 -3.58 2.30 -18.14
C GLU A 143 -2.06 2.07 -18.08
N PRO A 144 -1.42 1.46 -19.11
CA PRO A 144 0.03 1.30 -19.13
C PRO A 144 0.75 2.63 -18.94
N GLY A 145 1.78 2.63 -18.10
CA GLY A 145 2.57 3.84 -17.82
C GLY A 145 1.94 4.75 -16.76
N LYS A 146 0.88 4.32 -16.06
CA LYS A 146 0.13 5.17 -15.11
C LYS A 146 -0.02 4.51 -13.75
N ALA A 147 0.11 5.32 -12.70
CA ALA A 147 -0.16 4.94 -11.33
C ALA A 147 -1.10 5.94 -10.64
N TYR A 148 -1.90 5.46 -9.70
CA TYR A 148 -2.75 6.21 -8.79
C TYR A 148 -2.28 5.97 -7.37
N TYR A 149 -2.30 7.00 -6.53
CA TYR A 149 -1.82 6.89 -5.16
C TYR A 149 -2.77 7.51 -4.15
N LEU A 150 -2.62 7.05 -2.92
CA LEU A 150 -3.42 7.46 -1.77
C LEU A 150 -2.52 7.46 -0.54
N SER A 151 -2.66 8.47 0.31
CA SER A 151 -1.85 8.60 1.51
C SER A 151 -2.69 8.87 2.76
N THR A 152 -2.07 8.68 3.92
CA THR A 152 -2.71 8.96 5.21
C THR A 152 -2.94 10.46 5.42
N TYR A 153 -2.03 11.31 4.94
CA TYR A 153 -2.11 12.77 5.11
C TYR A 153 -2.05 13.48 3.76
N GLU A 154 -2.72 14.64 3.66
CA GLU A 154 -2.86 15.51 2.46
C GLU A 154 -3.56 14.87 1.24
N LYS A 155 -3.01 13.79 0.68
CA LYS A 155 -3.52 13.13 -0.53
C LYS A 155 -4.43 11.94 -0.15
N ASN A 156 -5.40 12.21 0.72
CA ASN A 156 -6.23 11.22 1.43
C ASN A 156 -7.62 10.96 0.79
N THR A 157 -7.74 11.12 -0.52
CA THR A 157 -8.99 10.93 -1.27
C THR A 157 -8.68 10.15 -2.55
N PRO A 158 -9.25 8.94 -2.75
CA PRO A 158 -9.18 8.23 -4.03
C PRO A 158 -9.75 9.03 -5.20
N ARG A 159 -8.89 9.71 -5.98
CA ARG A 159 -9.28 10.57 -7.10
C ARG A 159 -8.25 10.56 -8.22
N ASP A 160 -8.67 10.96 -9.42
CA ASP A 160 -7.85 10.85 -10.63
C ASP A 160 -6.66 11.82 -10.64
N GLU A 161 -6.73 12.90 -9.87
CA GLU A 161 -5.65 13.89 -9.74
C GLU A 161 -4.49 13.39 -8.87
N ASN A 162 -4.71 12.35 -8.05
CA ASN A 162 -3.64 11.70 -7.32
C ASN A 162 -3.05 10.58 -8.19
N ALA A 163 -2.42 10.99 -9.30
CA ALA A 163 -1.84 10.10 -10.28
C ALA A 163 -0.42 10.52 -10.69
N ASP A 164 0.31 9.55 -11.22
CA ASP A 164 1.55 9.71 -11.97
C ASP A 164 1.33 9.10 -13.36
N SER A 165 1.62 9.87 -14.41
CA SER A 165 1.41 9.48 -15.80
C SER A 165 2.70 9.05 -16.52
N ALA A 166 3.81 8.90 -15.79
CA ALA A 166 5.12 8.47 -16.30
C ALA A 166 5.68 7.28 -15.49
N PHE A 167 4.81 6.33 -15.15
CA PHE A 167 5.13 5.19 -14.31
C PHE A 167 5.77 4.03 -15.09
N GLU A 168 7.09 3.88 -14.97
CA GLU A 168 7.90 2.97 -15.81
C GLU A 168 8.53 1.78 -15.05
N ALA A 169 8.11 1.52 -13.80
CA ALA A 169 8.70 0.44 -13.01
C ALA A 169 8.29 -0.96 -13.50
N LEU A 170 9.23 -1.68 -14.11
CA LEU A 170 8.98 -2.98 -14.74
C LEU A 170 9.03 -4.18 -13.77
N THR A 171 9.74 -4.07 -12.66
CA THR A 171 9.93 -5.14 -11.65
C THR A 171 9.47 -4.68 -10.28
N ALA A 172 9.23 -5.61 -9.36
CA ALA A 172 8.86 -5.24 -7.99
C ALA A 172 9.96 -4.41 -7.30
N GLN A 173 11.24 -4.70 -7.57
CA GLN A 173 12.35 -3.90 -7.03
C GLN A 173 12.34 -2.48 -7.60
N ALA A 174 12.14 -2.33 -8.91
CA ALA A 174 12.03 -1.01 -9.53
C ALA A 174 10.84 -0.22 -8.98
N ALA A 175 9.72 -0.90 -8.70
CA ALA A 175 8.53 -0.25 -8.13
C ALA A 175 8.78 0.23 -6.68
N CYS A 176 9.56 -0.49 -5.89
CA CYS A 176 10.02 -0.02 -4.58
C CYS A 176 10.83 1.28 -4.73
N SER A 177 11.86 1.26 -5.57
CA SER A 177 12.70 2.43 -5.86
C SER A 177 11.86 3.62 -6.36
N TYR A 178 10.91 3.36 -7.26
CA TYR A 178 10.05 4.39 -7.84
C TYR A 178 9.24 5.09 -6.75
N SER A 179 8.62 4.33 -5.85
CA SER A 179 7.83 4.88 -4.73
C SER A 179 8.65 5.71 -3.74
N ILE A 180 9.98 5.54 -3.72
CA ILE A 180 10.90 6.25 -2.82
C ILE A 180 11.40 7.55 -3.46
N ARG A 181 11.80 7.50 -4.74
CA ARG A 181 12.66 8.56 -5.33
C ARG A 181 12.36 8.94 -6.78
N GLU A 182 11.34 8.38 -7.42
CA GLU A 182 11.02 8.70 -8.82
C GLU A 182 9.63 9.32 -8.98
N GLY A 183 9.37 9.88 -10.16
CA GLY A 183 8.10 10.50 -10.51
C GLY A 183 7.63 11.52 -9.48
N VAL A 184 6.31 11.55 -9.26
CA VAL A 184 5.67 12.38 -8.23
C VAL A 184 6.10 11.98 -6.82
N PHE A 185 6.54 10.73 -6.60
CA PHE A 185 6.92 10.25 -5.27
C PHE A 185 8.24 10.83 -4.76
N SER A 186 9.09 11.31 -5.66
CA SER A 186 10.34 12.01 -5.33
C SER A 186 10.10 13.32 -4.55
N GLU A 187 8.92 13.92 -4.66
CA GLU A 187 8.54 15.16 -3.98
C GLU A 187 8.09 14.93 -2.52
N PHE A 188 7.89 13.67 -2.13
CA PHE A 188 7.39 13.29 -0.82
C PHE A 188 8.53 13.03 0.16
N GLU A 189 8.43 13.61 1.35
CA GLU A 189 9.50 13.62 2.34
C GLU A 189 9.54 12.38 3.23
N HIS A 190 10.66 12.20 3.93
CA HIS A 190 10.88 11.20 4.98
C HIS A 190 10.66 9.74 4.55
N PRO A 191 11.18 9.27 3.40
CA PRO A 191 11.11 7.85 3.06
C PRO A 191 11.86 7.02 4.10
N VAL A 192 11.28 5.88 4.49
CA VAL A 192 11.89 4.94 5.44
C VAL A 192 12.14 3.59 4.78
N THR A 193 11.09 3.04 4.16
CA THR A 193 11.13 1.73 3.52
C THR A 193 9.92 1.58 2.60
N ALA A 194 10.02 0.70 1.61
CA ALA A 194 8.97 0.38 0.66
C ALA A 194 8.82 -1.12 0.46
N ALA A 195 7.65 -1.50 -0.03
CA ALA A 195 7.34 -2.81 -0.56
C ALA A 195 6.52 -2.65 -1.83
N ALA A 196 6.70 -3.54 -2.79
CA ALA A 196 5.92 -3.52 -4.01
C ALA A 196 5.63 -4.93 -4.51
N VAL A 197 4.55 -5.02 -5.28
CA VAL A 197 4.07 -6.24 -5.89
C VAL A 197 3.73 -5.99 -7.35
N VAL A 198 4.20 -6.86 -8.25
CA VAL A 198 3.95 -6.78 -9.70
C VAL A 198 3.35 -8.10 -10.16
N ALA A 199 2.26 -8.03 -10.94
CA ALA A 199 1.64 -9.22 -11.53
C ALA A 199 2.63 -9.94 -12.47
N ALA A 200 2.80 -11.25 -12.28
CA ALA A 200 3.73 -12.08 -13.03
C ALA A 200 3.05 -13.38 -13.49
N GLY A 201 2.21 -13.28 -14.53
CA GLY A 201 1.37 -14.41 -14.95
C GLY A 201 0.35 -14.75 -13.87
N THR A 202 0.35 -16.01 -13.42
CA THR A 202 -0.51 -16.50 -12.32
C THR A 202 0.05 -16.22 -10.92
N ASP A 203 1.26 -15.64 -10.82
CA ASP A 203 1.93 -15.32 -9.57
C ASP A 203 2.14 -13.80 -9.39
N PHE A 204 2.80 -13.44 -8.30
CA PHE A 204 3.20 -12.07 -8.00
C PHE A 204 4.70 -12.01 -7.72
N ASP A 205 5.40 -11.12 -8.42
CA ASP A 205 6.74 -10.70 -8.04
C ASP A 205 6.63 -9.69 -6.89
N ILE A 206 7.34 -9.92 -5.79
CA ILE A 206 7.27 -9.11 -4.56
C ILE A 206 8.67 -8.73 -4.14
N ALA A 207 8.89 -7.45 -3.86
CA ALA A 207 10.16 -6.93 -3.41
C ALA A 207 9.99 -5.92 -2.27
N THR A 208 11.11 -5.60 -1.64
CA THR A 208 11.24 -4.68 -0.52
C THR A 208 12.45 -3.77 -0.73
N GLU A 209 12.38 -2.55 -0.23
CA GLU A 209 13.54 -1.65 -0.21
C GLU A 209 13.58 -0.89 1.11
N VAL A 210 14.78 -0.77 1.68
CA VAL A 210 15.04 -0.04 2.92
C VAL A 210 15.93 1.15 2.56
N VAL A 211 15.57 2.33 3.08
CA VAL A 211 16.33 3.58 2.88
C VAL A 211 17.40 3.73 3.96
#